data_AF-A0A2M7QX64-F1
#
_entry.id   AF-A0A2M7QX64-F1
#
_cell.length_a   1.000
_cell.length_b   1.000
_cell.length_c   1.000
_cell.angle_alpha   90.00
_cell.angle_beta   90.00
_cell.angle_gamma   90.00
#
_symmetry.space_group_name_H-M   'P 1'
#
loop_
_entity.id
_entity.type
_entity.pdbx_description
1 polymer ?
#
loop_
_entity_poly.entity_id
_entity_poly.type
_entity_poly.pdbx_seq_one_letter_code
_entity_poly.pdbx_strand_id
1 'polypeptide(L)' 'MLKFKVTFLPDNITVSVEKDATILRAALSAQIYINAACGGDGICGKCKVIVKGQVSSQPNGMITP' A
#
# COMPACT_ATOMS: atom_id res chain seq x y z
N MET A 1 -12.82 -11.85 11.15
CA MET A 1 -11.78 -10.84 10.84
C MET A 1 -12.14 -10.14 9.55
N LEU A 2 -12.10 -8.81 9.52
CA LEU A 2 -12.46 -8.02 8.34
C LEU A 2 -11.28 -8.00 7.37
N LYS A 3 -11.51 -8.34 6.10
CA LYS A 3 -10.48 -8.41 5.07
C LYS A 3 -10.82 -7.47 3.92
N PHE A 4 -9.79 -6.88 3.32
CA PHE A 4 -9.90 -6.08 2.12
C PHE A 4 -9.28 -6.82 0.94
N LYS A 5 -9.83 -6.61 -0.25
CA LYS A 5 -9.20 -7.05 -1.51
C LYS A 5 -8.45 -5.86 -2.11
N VAL A 6 -7.19 -6.09 -2.46
CA VAL A 6 -6.34 -5.09 -3.11
C VAL A 6 -5.85 -5.70 -4.42
N THR A 7 -6.07 -4.97 -5.51
CA THR A 7 -5.60 -5.36 -6.85
C THR A 7 -4.48 -4.43 -7.27
N PHE A 8 -3.33 -4.99 -7.60
CA PHE A 8 -2.18 -4.27 -8.11
C PHE A 8 -2.16 -4.32 -9.63
N LEU A 9 -1.91 -3.17 -10.25
CA LEU A 9 -1.81 -2.99 -11.70
C LEU A 9 -0.39 -2.56 -12.06
N PRO A 10 0.11 -2.90 -13.27
CA PRO A 10 -0.61 -3.52 -14.38
C PRO A 10 -0.74 -5.06 -14.31
N ASP A 11 -0.05 -5.72 -13.39
CA ASP A 11 0.06 -7.19 -13.35
C ASP A 11 -1.25 -7.92 -13.00
N ASN A 12 -2.28 -7.16 -12.62
CA ASN A 12 -3.62 -7.64 -12.28
C ASN A 12 -3.65 -8.69 -11.16
N ILE A 13 -2.69 -8.59 -10.23
CA ILE A 13 -2.57 -9.49 -9.08
C ILE A 13 -3.47 -8.99 -7.97
N THR A 14 -4.35 -9.85 -7.46
CA THR A 14 -5.25 -9.54 -6.36
C THR A 14 -4.91 -10.33 -5.12
N VAL A 15 -4.79 -9.64 -3.98
CA VAL A 15 -4.55 -10.24 -2.67
C VAL A 15 -5.61 -9.84 -1.67
N SER A 16 -5.84 -10.71 -0.68
CA SER A 16 -6.69 -10.41 0.46
C SER A 16 -5.83 -10.13 1.68
N VAL A 17 -5.99 -8.95 2.26
CA VAL A 17 -5.27 -8.50 3.44
C VAL A 17 -6.22 -8.21 4.58
N GLU A 18 -5.74 -8.31 5.80
CA GLU A 18 -6.53 -7.96 6.98
C GLU A 18 -6.74 -6.44 7.06
N LYS A 19 -7.79 -6.05 7.78
CA LYS A 19 -7.97 -4.67 8.19
C LYS A 19 -6.72 -4.15 8.90
N ASP A 20 -6.40 -2.88 8.65
CA ASP A 20 -5.23 -2.17 9.18
C ASP A 20 -3.88 -2.58 8.55
N ALA A 21 -3.88 -3.45 7.52
CA ALA A 21 -2.70 -3.71 6.70
C ALA A 21 -2.34 -2.50 5.82
N THR A 22 -1.04 -2.22 5.68
CA THR A 22 -0.54 -1.17 4.79
C THR A 22 -0.49 -1.66 3.33
N ILE A 23 -0.48 -0.73 2.38
CA ILE A 23 -0.30 -1.06 0.95
C ILE A 23 1.04 -1.77 0.71
N LEU A 24 2.10 -1.38 1.42
CA LEU A 24 3.39 -2.05 1.35
C LEU A 24 3.28 -3.53 1.78
N ARG A 25 2.58 -3.80 2.88
CA ARG A 25 2.32 -5.17 3.35
C ARG A 25 1.52 -5.97 2.32
N ALA A 26 0.51 -5.34 1.71
CA ALA A 26 -0.28 -5.96 0.65
C ALA A 26 0.57 -6.29 -0.60
N ALA A 27 1.48 -5.40 -1.00
CA ALA A 27 2.38 -5.63 -2.13
C ALA A 27 3.34 -6.79 -1.85
N LEU A 28 3.90 -6.88 -0.65
CA LEU A 28 4.74 -8.00 -0.23
C LEU A 28 3.99 -9.34 -0.26
N SER A 29 2.75 -9.38 0.23
CA SER A 29 1.89 -10.58 0.13
C SER A 29 1.57 -10.95 -1.32
N ALA A 30 1.58 -9.98 -2.24
CA ALA A 30 1.39 -10.17 -3.67
C ALA A 30 2.70 -10.49 -4.41
N GLN A 31 3.84 -10.57 -3.71
CA GLN A 31 5.19 -10.68 -4.29
C GLN A 31 5.54 -9.53 -5.24
N ILE A 32 4.95 -8.35 -5.03
CA ILE A 32 5.21 -7.15 -5.80
C ILE A 32 6.23 -6.29 -5.05
N TYR A 33 7.33 -5.98 -5.74
CA TYR A 33 8.38 -5.14 -5.19
C TYR A 33 8.04 -3.66 -5.35
N ILE A 34 8.08 -2.92 -4.24
CA ILE A 34 7.95 -1.47 -4.20
C ILE A 34 9.13 -0.91 -3.40
N ASN A 35 9.74 0.17 -3.87
CA ASN A 35 10.85 0.83 -3.18
C ASN A 35 10.42 1.34 -1.80
N ALA A 36 10.85 0.66 -0.75
CA ALA A 36 10.49 0.96 0.64
C ALA A 36 11.73 1.15 1.52
N ALA A 37 12.56 2.15 1.20
CA ALA A 37 13.81 2.40 1.93
C ALA A 37 13.61 2.66 3.44
N CYS A 38 12.47 3.24 3.84
CA CYS A 38 12.11 3.46 5.25
C CYS A 38 11.24 2.34 5.84
N GLY A 39 11.08 1.19 5.18
CA GLY A 39 10.39 0.02 5.73
C GLY A 39 8.88 0.16 6.00
N GLY A 40 8.26 1.31 5.76
CA GLY A 40 6.85 1.58 6.06
C GLY A 40 6.60 2.82 6.90
N ASP A 41 7.65 3.51 7.37
CA ASP A 41 7.53 4.68 8.26
C ASP A 41 6.93 5.94 7.59
N GLY A 42 6.75 5.92 6.28
CA GLY A 42 6.14 7.04 5.54
C GLY A 42 7.01 8.30 5.40
N ILE A 43 8.29 8.25 5.78
CA ILE A 43 9.20 9.42 5.78
C ILE A 43 9.95 9.64 4.46
N CYS A 44 10.11 8.62 3.61
CA CYS A 44 10.93 8.72 2.40
C CYS A 44 10.17 8.97 1.09
N GLY A 45 8.85 8.74 1.07
CA GLY A 45 8.00 8.94 -0.12
C GLY A 45 8.26 8.00 -1.31
N LYS A 46 9.24 7.10 -1.25
CA LYS A 46 9.63 6.23 -2.39
C LYS A 46 8.59 5.17 -2.76
N CYS A 47 7.72 4.81 -1.83
CA CYS A 47 6.64 3.83 -2.04
C CYS A 47 5.28 4.50 -2.33
N LYS A 48 5.27 5.75 -2.81
CA LYS A 48 4.04 6.46 -3.17
C LYS A 48 3.30 5.73 -4.28
N VAL A 49 1.99 5.57 -4.11
CA VAL A 49 1.10 4.90 -5.07
C VAL A 49 -0.13 5.76 -5.35
N ILE A 50 -0.82 5.46 -6.45
CA ILE A 50 -2.14 6.03 -6.77
C ILE A 50 -3.17 4.97 -6.43
N VAL A 51 -4.20 5.35 -5.68
CA VAL A 51 -5.26 4.43 -5.25
C VAL A 51 -6.57 4.79 -5.91
N LYS A 52 -7.23 3.78 -6.48
CA LYS A 52 -8.64 3.86 -6.92
C LYS A 52 -9.50 3.16 -5.89
N GLY A 53 -9.98 3.90 -4.90
CA GLY A 53 -10.73 3.35 -3.78
C GLY A 53 -10.58 4.20 -2.52
N GLN A 54 -10.98 3.65 -1.38
CA GLN A 54 -10.85 4.31 -0.09
C GLN A 54 -9.60 3.82 0.63
N VAL A 55 -8.81 4.76 1.15
CA VAL A 55 -7.66 4.51 2.00
C VAL A 55 -7.66 5.48 3.17
N SER A 56 -7.11 5.04 4.29
CA SER A 56 -6.75 5.91 5.40
C SER A 56 -5.25 6.18 5.33
N SER A 57 -4.86 7.44 5.40
CA SER A 57 -3.46 7.84 5.48
C SER A 57 -3.32 9.03 6.42
N GLN A 58 -2.18 9.12 7.10
CA GLN A 58 -1.84 10.31 7.87
C GLN A 58 -1.16 11.31 6.92
N PRO A 59 -1.65 12.56 6.83
CA PRO A 59 -1.05 13.57 5.99
C PRO A 59 0.36 13.87 6.50
N ASN A 60 1.32 13.90 5.58
CA ASN A 60 2.70 14.28 5.87
C ASN A 60 3.32 14.94 4.63
N GLY A 61 4.57 15.39 4.72
CA GLY A 61 5.24 16.06 3.59
C GLY A 61 5.39 15.20 2.31
N MET A 62 5.16 13.89 2.39
CA MET A 62 5.33 12.93 1.29
C MET A 62 4.00 12.42 0.71
N ILE A 63 2.94 12.42 1.53
CA ILE A 63 1.61 11.94 1.20
C ILE A 63 0.66 13.13 1.21
N THR A 64 0.24 13.52 0.00
CA THR A 64 -0.82 14.50 -0.20
C THR A 64 -2.17 13.85 0.13
N PRO A 65 -3.06 14.53 0.86
CA PRO A 65 -4.43 14.08 1.09
C PRO A 65 -5.19 13.74 -0.20
#